data_AF-A0A2N0QI53-F1
#
_entry.id   AF-A0A2N0QI53-F1
#
_cell.length_a   1.000
_cell.length_b   1.000
_cell.length_c   1.000
_cell.angle_alpha   90.00
_cell.angle_beta   90.00
_cell.angle_gamma   90.00
#
_symmetry.space_group_name_H-M   'P 1'
#
loop_
_entity.id
_entity.type
_entity.pdbx_description
1 polymer ?
#
loop_
_entity_poly.entity_id
_entity_poly.type
_entity_poly.pdbx_seq_one_letter_code
_entity_poly.pdbx_strand_id
1 'polypeptide(L)'
;MPILTALQHEINDCIDDNGAVLDSASVTLRSIRQSLRSEEATVRSKLESLIRGSNASKMLSDAIITIRNERFVIPVKQEYRAHYGGIVHDQSSSGQTLFIEPESIVQLNNEIGRLKVKEQVEIERILLELSSKVQEVSHELFILIHILGDIDVILAKAKYGQANKCTKPKMNDE
;
A
#
# COMPACT_ATOMS: atom_id res chain seq x y z
N MET A 1 10.31 -27.45 -20.37
CA MET A 1 9.57 -26.36 -19.70
C MET A 1 10.62 -25.38 -19.18
N PRO A 2 10.59 -24.10 -19.57
CA PRO A 2 11.58 -23.12 -19.12
C PRO A 2 11.57 -23.01 -17.59
N ILE A 3 12.75 -22.79 -17.00
CA ILE A 3 12.94 -22.75 -15.55
C ILE A 3 13.06 -21.28 -15.14
N LEU A 4 11.97 -20.71 -14.59
CA LEU A 4 11.88 -19.30 -14.21
C LEU A 4 11.89 -19.08 -12.69
N THR A 5 12.36 -20.10 -11.94
CA THR A 5 12.33 -20.12 -10.47
C THR A 5 13.09 -18.95 -9.85
N ALA A 6 14.20 -18.52 -10.46
CA ALA A 6 14.98 -17.38 -9.98
C ALA A 6 14.15 -16.08 -10.01
N LEU A 7 13.51 -15.77 -11.14
CA LEU A 7 12.66 -14.59 -11.28
C LEU A 7 11.44 -14.66 -10.35
N GLN A 8 10.84 -15.84 -10.20
CA GLN A 8 9.75 -16.05 -9.26
C GLN A 8 10.17 -15.72 -7.82
N HIS A 9 11.35 -16.19 -7.38
CA HIS A 9 11.87 -15.86 -6.06
C HIS A 9 12.10 -14.36 -5.89
N GLU A 10 12.71 -13.70 -6.87
CA GLU A 10 12.93 -12.24 -6.80
C GLU A 10 11.62 -11.45 -6.69
N ILE A 11 10.58 -11.85 -7.43
CA ILE A 11 9.25 -11.23 -7.32
C ILE A 11 8.67 -11.46 -5.93
N ASN A 12 8.71 -12.69 -5.42
CA ASN A 12 8.15 -13.05 -4.11
C ASN A 12 8.90 -12.41 -2.94
N ASP A 13 10.20 -12.13 -3.09
CA ASP A 13 10.99 -11.43 -2.08
C ASP A 13 10.68 -9.93 -2.04
N CYS A 14 10.09 -9.39 -3.11
CA CYS A 14 9.76 -7.98 -3.26
C CYS A 14 8.28 -7.66 -3.10
N ILE A 15 7.37 -8.58 -3.43
CA ILE A 15 5.92 -8.36 -3.48
C ILE A 15 5.22 -9.44 -2.65
N ASP A 16 4.32 -9.02 -1.76
CA ASP A 16 3.52 -9.93 -0.96
C ASP A 16 2.27 -10.47 -1.70
N ASP A 17 1.56 -11.41 -1.06
CA ASP A 17 0.36 -12.03 -1.64
C ASP A 17 -0.79 -11.03 -1.90
N ASN A 18 -0.75 -9.83 -1.31
CA ASN A 18 -1.73 -8.76 -1.51
C ASN A 18 -1.31 -7.77 -2.61
N GLY A 19 -0.13 -7.96 -3.23
CA GLY A 19 0.43 -7.06 -4.22
C GLY A 19 1.14 -5.84 -3.64
N ALA A 20 1.44 -5.83 -2.34
CA ALA A 20 2.18 -4.75 -1.71
C ALA A 20 3.70 -4.99 -1.82
N VAL A 21 4.46 -3.92 -2.11
CA VAL A 21 5.92 -3.99 -2.13
C VAL A 21 6.45 -4.06 -0.69
N LEU A 22 7.27 -5.08 -0.41
CA LEU A 22 7.83 -5.40 0.90
C LEU A 22 8.98 -4.47 1.32
N ASP A 23 9.19 -4.30 2.62
CA ASP A 23 10.35 -3.60 3.19
C ASP A 23 11.69 -4.28 2.82
N SER A 24 11.65 -5.54 2.39
CA SER A 24 12.81 -6.29 1.88
C SER A 24 13.18 -5.95 0.45
N ALA A 25 12.27 -5.35 -0.32
CA ALA A 25 12.49 -5.10 -1.75
C ALA A 25 13.65 -4.14 -2.03
N SER A 26 13.96 -3.24 -1.09
CA SER A 26 15.10 -2.31 -1.19
C SER A 26 15.51 -1.79 0.18
N VAL A 27 16.83 -1.62 0.38
CA VAL A 27 17.39 -0.95 1.58
C VAL A 27 16.89 0.50 1.67
N THR A 28 16.74 1.17 0.53
CA THR A 28 16.22 2.55 0.45
C THR A 28 14.76 2.61 0.90
N LEU A 29 13.91 1.70 0.39
CA LEU A 29 12.50 1.63 0.78
C LEU A 29 12.35 1.37 2.29
N ARG A 30 13.13 0.42 2.82
CA ARG A 30 13.17 0.13 4.25
C ARG A 30 13.52 1.36 5.08
N SER A 31 14.56 2.09 4.68
CA SER A 31 14.99 3.30 5.37
C SER A 31 13.91 4.38 5.35
N ILE A 32 13.27 4.61 4.20
CA ILE A 32 12.16 5.58 4.07
C ILE A 32 11.01 5.22 5.00
N ARG A 33 10.56 3.95 4.98
CA ARG A 33 9.46 3.47 5.84
C ARG A 33 9.82 3.53 7.32
N GLN A 34 11.06 3.25 7.70
CA GLN A 34 11.51 3.41 9.08
C GLN A 34 11.46 4.87 9.53
N SER A 35 11.96 5.80 8.71
CA SER A 35 11.85 7.24 8.97
C SER A 35 10.40 7.67 9.08
N LEU A 36 9.52 7.20 8.19
CA LEU A 36 8.10 7.52 8.21
C LEU A 36 7.43 7.06 9.51
N ARG A 37 7.65 5.82 9.94
CA ARG A 37 7.14 5.30 11.23
C ARG A 37 7.66 6.10 12.42
N SER A 38 8.93 6.53 12.40
CA SER A 38 9.54 7.34 13.46
C SER A 38 8.93 8.74 13.55
N GLU A 39 8.77 9.41 12.41
CA GLU A 39 8.15 10.74 12.33
C GLU A 39 6.68 10.68 12.75
N GLU A 40 5.92 9.68 12.28
CA GLU A 40 4.53 9.48 12.68
C GLU A 40 4.39 9.21 14.19
N ALA A 41 5.29 8.43 14.78
CA ALA A 41 5.31 8.19 16.23
C ALA A 41 5.60 9.48 17.01
N THR A 42 6.50 10.33 16.49
CA THR A 42 6.84 11.62 17.10
C THR A 42 5.68 12.61 17.01
N VAL A 43 4.99 12.69 15.86
CA VAL A 43 3.78 13.49 15.69
C VAL A 43 2.69 13.01 16.65
N ARG A 44 2.45 11.70 16.71
CA ARG A 44 1.43 11.13 17.59
C ARG A 44 1.74 11.45 19.06
N SER A 45 2.98 11.28 19.50
CA SER A 45 3.38 11.61 20.88
C SER A 45 3.17 13.09 21.23
N LYS A 46 3.49 14.00 20.30
CA LYS A 46 3.25 15.44 20.48
C LYS A 46 1.76 15.80 20.51
N LEU A 47 0.96 15.22 19.63
CA LEU A 47 -0.48 15.45 19.64
C LEU A 47 -1.13 14.84 20.89
N GLU A 48 -0.66 13.68 21.31
CA GLU A 48 -1.12 13.02 22.53
C GLU A 48 -0.90 13.86 23.79
N SER A 49 0.23 14.56 23.91
CA SER A 49 0.47 15.47 25.03
C SER A 49 -0.47 16.69 24.99
N LEU A 50 -0.82 17.16 23.80
CA LEU A 50 -1.78 18.27 23.61
C LEU A 50 -3.22 17.88 23.95
N ILE A 51 -3.65 16.65 23.64
CA ILE A 51 -5.01 16.16 23.96
C ILE A 51 -5.17 15.69 25.41
N ARG A 52 -4.07 15.36 26.10
CA ARG A 52 -4.09 14.97 27.54
C ARG A 52 -3.90 16.15 28.49
N GLY A 53 -3.67 17.36 27.98
CA GLY A 53 -3.54 18.56 28.79
C GLY A 53 -4.79 18.82 29.63
N SER A 54 -4.63 19.42 30.82
CA SER A 54 -5.72 19.68 31.77
C SER A 54 -6.89 20.50 31.21
N ASN A 55 -6.66 21.29 30.16
CA ASN A 55 -7.69 22.09 29.49
C ASN A 55 -8.24 21.45 28.20
N ALA A 56 -7.69 20.31 27.76
CA ALA A 56 -8.03 19.70 26.47
C ALA A 56 -9.51 19.30 26.37
N SER A 57 -10.12 18.79 27.45
CA SER A 57 -11.55 18.42 27.47
C SER A 57 -12.50 19.61 27.30
N LYS A 58 -12.07 20.82 27.66
CA LYS A 58 -12.85 22.04 27.45
C LYS A 58 -12.74 22.52 26.00
N MET A 59 -11.55 22.38 25.42
CA MET A 59 -11.16 23.07 24.19
C MET A 59 -11.27 22.21 22.93
N LEU A 60 -11.16 20.89 23.06
CA LEU A 60 -11.34 19.93 21.99
C LEU A 60 -12.81 19.53 21.85
N SER A 61 -13.22 19.24 20.62
CA SER A 61 -14.52 18.60 20.38
C SER A 61 -14.47 17.11 20.70
N ASP A 62 -13.35 16.46 20.38
CA ASP A 62 -13.06 15.08 20.73
C ASP A 62 -11.57 14.92 21.01
N ALA A 63 -11.21 14.10 22.00
CA ALA A 63 -9.82 13.88 22.42
C ALA A 63 -9.16 12.78 21.57
N ILE A 64 -9.27 12.90 20.25
CA ILE A 64 -8.73 11.93 19.30
C ILE A 64 -7.81 12.61 18.29
N ILE A 65 -6.77 11.88 17.88
CA ILE A 65 -5.93 12.25 16.75
C ILE A 65 -6.60 11.73 15.49
N THR A 66 -6.80 12.61 14.51
CA THR A 66 -7.43 12.24 13.25
C THR A 66 -6.54 12.61 12.07
N ILE A 67 -6.86 12.09 10.89
CA ILE A 67 -6.20 12.45 9.65
C ILE A 67 -7.21 13.20 8.77
N ARG A 68 -6.80 14.34 8.22
CA ARG A 68 -7.53 15.14 7.22
C ARG A 68 -6.57 15.54 6.12
N ASN A 69 -6.95 15.34 4.86
CA ASN A 69 -6.09 15.64 3.71
C ASN A 69 -4.67 15.07 3.87
N GLU A 70 -4.58 13.82 4.37
CA GLU A 70 -3.33 13.11 4.69
C GLU A 70 -2.44 13.74 5.78
N ARG A 71 -2.95 14.72 6.53
CA ARG A 71 -2.27 15.39 7.64
C ARG A 71 -2.84 14.98 8.97
N PHE A 72 -1.98 14.80 9.97
CA PHE A 72 -2.40 14.59 11.34
C PHE A 72 -2.93 15.89 11.93
N VAL A 73 -4.15 15.85 12.46
CA VAL A 73 -4.89 17.01 12.97
C VAL A 73 -5.67 16.65 14.23
N ILE A 74 -6.00 17.67 15.02
CA ILE A 74 -6.84 17.57 16.21
C ILE A 74 -8.14 18.38 16.03
N PRO A 75 -9.30 17.86 16.47
CA PRO A 75 -10.57 18.57 16.39
C PRO A 75 -10.72 19.56 17.56
N VAL A 76 -10.63 20.85 17.25
CA VAL A 76 -10.72 21.95 18.21
C VAL A 76 -12.07 22.66 18.05
N LYS A 77 -12.72 23.03 19.16
CA LYS A 77 -13.94 23.87 19.08
C LYS A 77 -13.58 25.24 18.51
N GLN A 78 -14.44 25.78 17.65
CA GLN A 78 -14.19 27.03 16.92
C GLN A 78 -13.73 28.19 17.82
N GLU A 79 -14.31 28.32 19.00
CA GLU A 79 -14.00 29.36 20.01
C GLU A 79 -12.58 29.29 20.57
N TYR A 80 -11.92 28.12 20.48
CA TYR A 80 -10.57 27.90 21.01
C TYR A 80 -9.50 27.80 19.91
N ARG A 81 -9.82 28.17 18.66
CA ARG A 81 -8.87 28.20 17.53
C ARG A 81 -7.58 28.95 17.87
N ALA A 82 -7.69 30.14 18.46
CA ALA A 82 -6.55 31.00 18.73
C ALA A 82 -5.57 30.41 19.76
N HIS A 83 -6.03 29.48 20.61
CA HIS A 83 -5.18 28.87 21.63
C HIS A 83 -4.27 27.78 21.08
N TYR A 84 -4.79 26.92 20.19
CA TYR A 84 -3.98 25.89 19.55
C TYR A 84 -3.16 26.43 18.37
N GLY A 85 -3.61 27.54 17.76
CA GLY A 85 -2.94 28.17 16.63
C GLY A 85 -2.85 27.25 15.42
N GLY A 86 -1.88 27.50 14.54
CA GLY A 86 -1.59 26.61 13.41
C GLY A 86 -2.55 26.73 12.22
N ILE A 87 -2.60 25.67 11.43
CA ILE A 87 -3.25 25.64 10.11
C ILE A 87 -4.55 24.85 10.21
N VAL A 88 -5.65 25.39 9.65
CA VAL A 88 -6.93 24.68 9.57
C VAL A 88 -6.99 23.91 8.25
N HIS A 89 -7.21 22.60 8.34
CA HIS A 89 -7.30 21.71 7.18
C HIS A 89 -8.72 21.42 6.76
N ASP A 90 -9.65 21.43 7.72
CA ASP A 90 -11.04 21.08 7.49
C ASP A 90 -11.95 21.65 8.60
N GLN A 91 -13.25 21.66 8.37
CA GLN A 91 -14.27 22.10 9.31
C GLN A 91 -15.49 21.17 9.26
N SER A 92 -16.12 20.92 10.41
CA SER A 92 -17.35 20.13 10.46
C SER A 92 -18.50 20.83 9.73
N SER A 93 -19.49 20.06 9.26
CA SER A 93 -20.67 20.60 8.55
C SER A 93 -21.47 21.63 9.37
N SER A 94 -21.42 21.54 10.70
CA SER A 94 -22.05 22.52 11.61
C SER A 94 -21.21 23.77 11.86
N GLY A 95 -19.96 23.78 11.41
CA GLY A 95 -18.99 24.85 11.63
C GLY A 95 -18.33 24.86 13.02
N GLN A 96 -18.84 24.08 13.97
CA GLN A 96 -18.45 24.17 15.38
C GLN A 96 -17.09 23.52 15.69
N THR A 97 -16.62 22.60 14.86
CA THR A 97 -15.35 21.88 15.04
C THR A 97 -14.42 22.20 13.89
N LEU A 98 -13.21 22.64 14.22
CA LEU A 98 -12.12 22.89 13.28
C LEU A 98 -11.07 21.79 13.42
N PHE A 99 -10.62 21.24 12.31
CA PHE A 99 -9.52 20.28 12.28
C PHE A 99 -8.21 21.03 12.07
N ILE A 100 -7.45 21.15 13.16
CA ILE A 100 -6.27 22.01 13.24
C ILE A 100 -5.01 21.17 13.25
N GLU A 101 -4.01 21.58 12.47
CA GLU A 101 -2.61 21.17 12.56
C GLU A 101 -1.85 22.20 13.41
N PRO A 102 -1.48 21.88 14.66
CA PRO A 102 -0.72 22.78 15.51
C PRO A 102 0.68 23.06 14.95
N GLU A 103 1.18 24.27 15.17
CA GLU A 103 2.50 24.71 14.70
C GLU A 103 3.64 23.78 15.14
N SER A 104 3.51 23.16 16.33
CA SER A 104 4.47 22.22 16.90
C SER A 104 4.68 20.93 16.09
N ILE A 105 3.76 20.61 15.18
CA ILE A 105 3.81 19.42 14.31
C ILE A 105 3.83 19.74 12.81
N VAL A 106 3.66 21.02 12.39
CA VAL A 106 3.64 21.40 10.97
C VAL A 106 4.87 20.90 10.22
N GLN A 107 6.06 21.08 10.81
CA GLN A 107 7.31 20.62 10.18
C GLN A 107 7.40 19.10 10.07
N LEU A 108 6.91 18.38 11.09
CA LEU A 108 6.91 16.91 11.10
C LEU A 108 5.93 16.36 10.06
N ASN A 109 4.72 16.91 9.96
CA ASN A 109 3.75 16.56 8.93
C ASN A 109 4.27 16.85 7.52
N ASN A 110 5.00 17.95 7.33
CA ASN A 110 5.66 18.25 6.05
C ASN A 110 6.73 17.21 5.71
N GLU A 111 7.51 16.74 6.69
CA GLU A 111 8.49 15.68 6.47
C GLU A 111 7.81 14.34 6.17
N ILE A 112 6.74 13.96 6.89
CA ILE A 112 5.94 12.77 6.57
C ILE A 112 5.43 12.83 5.12
N GLY A 113 4.91 13.99 4.69
CA GLY A 113 4.49 14.19 3.30
C GLY A 113 5.62 13.97 2.30
N ARG A 114 6.82 14.51 2.57
CA ARG A 114 8.01 14.28 1.72
C ARG A 114 8.42 12.81 1.70
N LEU A 115 8.39 12.13 2.84
CA LEU A 115 8.74 10.71 2.95
C LEU A 115 7.74 9.83 2.19
N LYS A 116 6.44 10.12 2.26
CA LYS A 116 5.41 9.40 1.46
C LYS A 116 5.64 9.54 -0.04
N VAL A 117 5.98 10.74 -0.52
CA VAL A 117 6.31 10.93 -1.94
C VAL A 117 7.56 10.15 -2.32
N LYS A 118 8.62 10.19 -1.50
CA LYS A 118 9.83 9.40 -1.73
C LYS A 118 9.56 7.89 -1.72
N GLU A 119 8.70 7.43 -0.82
CA GLU A 119 8.27 6.03 -0.75
C GLU A 119 7.60 5.61 -2.07
N GLN A 120 6.65 6.40 -2.57
CA GLN A 120 5.94 6.11 -3.81
C GLN A 120 6.89 6.05 -5.01
N VAL A 121 7.85 6.97 -5.10
CA VAL A 121 8.87 6.98 -6.16
C VAL A 121 9.76 5.75 -6.09
N GLU A 122 10.18 5.32 -4.90
CA GLU A 122 11.00 4.13 -4.74
C GLU A 122 10.22 2.85 -5.06
N ILE A 123 8.94 2.78 -4.68
CA ILE A 123 8.04 1.67 -5.06
C ILE A 123 7.92 1.58 -6.58
N GLU A 124 7.67 2.70 -7.27
CA GLU A 124 7.58 2.73 -8.73
C GLU A 124 8.88 2.27 -9.39
N ARG A 125 10.03 2.72 -8.88
CA ARG A 125 11.36 2.29 -9.36
C ARG A 125 11.53 0.77 -9.25
N ILE A 126 11.18 0.18 -8.11
CA ILE A 126 11.27 -1.27 -7.87
C ILE A 126 10.34 -2.03 -8.83
N LEU A 127 9.11 -1.57 -9.02
CA LEU A 127 8.16 -2.21 -9.92
C LEU A 127 8.60 -2.15 -11.38
N LEU A 128 9.19 -1.04 -11.83
CA LEU A 128 9.77 -0.91 -13.17
C LEU A 128 10.95 -1.86 -13.37
N GLU A 129 11.81 -2.01 -12.34
CA GLU A 129 12.94 -2.94 -12.37
C GLU A 129 12.46 -4.39 -12.50
N LEU A 130 11.51 -4.82 -11.66
CA LEU A 130 10.92 -6.16 -11.73
C LEU A 130 10.22 -6.39 -13.08
N SER A 131 9.48 -5.40 -13.58
CA SER A 131 8.82 -5.49 -14.88
C SER A 131 9.82 -5.67 -16.02
N SER A 132 10.98 -5.01 -15.94
CA SER A 132 12.06 -5.16 -16.92
C SER A 132 12.64 -6.58 -16.90
N LYS A 133 12.84 -7.16 -15.70
CA LYS A 133 13.29 -8.56 -15.57
C LYS A 133 12.28 -9.56 -16.12
N VAL A 134 10.98 -9.31 -15.94
CA VAL A 134 9.92 -10.12 -16.57
C VAL A 134 9.98 -10.01 -18.10
N GLN A 135 10.23 -8.80 -18.62
CA GLN A 135 10.34 -8.57 -20.06
C GLN A 135 11.49 -9.37 -20.70
N GLU A 136 12.65 -9.48 -20.02
CA GLU A 136 13.81 -10.24 -20.49
C GLU A 136 13.49 -11.71 -20.78
N VAL A 137 12.60 -12.33 -20.00
CA VAL A 137 12.18 -13.73 -20.16
C VAL A 137 10.81 -13.89 -20.82
N SER A 138 10.27 -12.83 -21.41
CA SER A 138 8.91 -12.81 -21.98
C SER A 138 8.66 -13.91 -23.00
N HIS A 139 9.63 -14.22 -23.86
CA HIS A 139 9.51 -15.28 -24.86
C HIS A 139 9.31 -16.67 -24.20
N GLU A 140 10.11 -16.98 -23.17
CA GLU A 140 10.01 -18.22 -22.43
C GLU A 140 8.67 -18.32 -21.67
N LEU A 141 8.19 -17.21 -21.12
CA LEU A 141 6.87 -17.13 -20.49
C LEU A 141 5.74 -17.49 -21.47
N PHE A 142 5.78 -16.97 -22.70
CA PHE A 142 4.80 -17.33 -23.71
C PHE A 142 4.87 -18.80 -24.10
N ILE A 143 6.06 -19.38 -24.26
CA ILE A 143 6.21 -20.82 -24.51
C ILE A 143 5.60 -21.65 -23.37
N LEU A 144 5.86 -21.25 -22.12
CA LEU A 144 5.31 -21.89 -20.94
C LEU A 144 3.78 -21.87 -20.94
N ILE A 145 3.18 -20.71 -21.23
CA ILE A 145 1.72 -20.55 -21.30
C ILE A 145 1.12 -21.47 -22.37
N HIS A 146 1.74 -21.59 -23.55
CA HIS A 146 1.24 -22.49 -24.60
C HIS A 146 1.27 -23.96 -24.15
N ILE A 147 2.39 -24.42 -23.60
CA ILE A 147 2.53 -25.79 -23.11
C ILE A 147 1.52 -26.09 -22.00
N LEU A 148 1.32 -25.16 -21.06
CA LEU A 148 0.32 -25.31 -19.99
C LEU A 148 -1.09 -25.35 -20.56
N GLY A 149 -1.40 -24.55 -21.59
CA GLY A 149 -2.68 -24.58 -22.29
C GLY A 149 -2.96 -25.93 -22.94
N ASP A 150 -1.98 -26.53 -23.62
CA ASP A 150 -2.12 -27.85 -24.24
C ASP A 150 -2.40 -28.93 -23.18
N ILE A 151 -1.66 -28.89 -22.05
CA ILE A 151 -1.86 -29.80 -20.93
C ILE A 151 -3.26 -29.62 -20.31
N ASP A 152 -3.70 -28.38 -20.09
CA ASP A 152 -5.00 -28.09 -19.52
C ASP A 152 -6.14 -28.63 -20.39
N VAL A 153 -6.05 -28.45 -21.72
CA VAL A 153 -7.02 -29.00 -22.68
C VAL A 153 -7.06 -30.53 -22.63
N ILE A 154 -5.90 -31.20 -22.55
CA ILE A 154 -5.84 -32.67 -22.45
C ILE A 154 -6.50 -33.14 -21.16
N LEU A 155 -6.19 -32.51 -20.03
CA LEU A 155 -6.76 -32.84 -18.72
C LEU A 155 -8.27 -32.55 -18.67
N ALA A 156 -8.73 -31.45 -19.28
CA ALA A 156 -10.13 -31.12 -19.41
C ALA A 156 -10.89 -32.17 -20.21
N LYS A 157 -10.36 -32.60 -21.36
CA LYS A 157 -10.93 -33.70 -22.18
C LYS A 157 -11.03 -35.01 -21.40
N ALA A 158 -9.99 -35.35 -20.64
CA ALA A 158 -9.97 -36.56 -19.82
C ALA A 158 -11.03 -36.52 -18.70
N LYS A 159 -11.09 -35.40 -17.95
CA LYS A 159 -12.12 -35.18 -16.91
C LYS A 159 -13.53 -35.22 -17.49
N TYR A 160 -13.74 -34.57 -18.63
CA TYR A 160 -15.03 -34.59 -19.33
C TYR A 160 -15.42 -36.00 -19.77
N GLY A 161 -14.48 -36.74 -20.36
CA GLY A 161 -14.70 -38.11 -20.79
C GLY A 161 -15.04 -39.04 -19.63
N GLN A 162 -14.37 -38.88 -18.49
CA GLN A 162 -14.68 -39.64 -17.28
C GLN A 162 -16.09 -39.31 -16.75
N ALA A 163 -16.43 -38.01 -16.65
CA ALA A 163 -17.72 -37.56 -16.14
C ALA A 163 -18.91 -38.02 -17.01
N ASN A 164 -18.72 -38.05 -18.32
CA ASN A 164 -19.77 -38.39 -19.30
C ASN A 164 -19.65 -39.81 -19.86
N LYS A 165 -18.75 -40.64 -19.30
CA LYS A 165 -18.45 -42.01 -19.77
C LYS A 165 -18.15 -42.07 -21.28
N CYS A 166 -17.49 -41.04 -21.81
CA CYS A 166 -17.06 -41.02 -23.20
C CYS A 166 -15.96 -42.04 -23.43
N THR A 167 -15.81 -42.45 -24.69
CA THR A 167 -14.73 -43.33 -25.15
C THR A 167 -13.96 -42.65 -26.27
N LYS A 168 -12.68 -42.99 -26.43
CA LYS A 168 -11.89 -42.49 -27.56
C LYS A 168 -12.44 -43.12 -28.86
N PRO A 169 -12.91 -42.32 -29.83
CA PRO A 169 -13.39 -42.87 -31.09
C PRO A 169 -12.22 -43.49 -31.87
N LYS A 170 -12.54 -44.53 -32.65
CA LYS A 170 -11.64 -45.05 -33.69
C LYS A 170 -11.89 -44.25 -34.97
N MET A 171 -10.83 -43.79 -35.62
CA MET A 171 -10.94 -43.14 -36.93
C MET A 171 -11.01 -44.22 -38.02
N ASN A 172 -11.86 -44.04 -39.02
CA ASN A 172 -11.83 -44.79 -40.28
C ASN A 172 -10.97 -44.03 -41.32
N ASP A 173 -10.64 -44.70 -42.43
CA ASP A 173 -9.78 -44.18 -43.50
C ASP A 173 -10.58 -43.57 -44.68
N GLU A 174 -11.88 -43.32 -44.51
CA GLU A 174 -12.74 -42.66 -45.50
C GLU A 174 -12.68 -41.13 -45.39
#